data_AF-A0A0U5GGH9-F1
#
_entry.id   AF-A0A0U5GGH9-F1
#
_cell.length_a   1.000
_cell.length_b   1.000
_cell.length_c   1.000
_cell.angle_alpha   90.00
_cell.angle_beta   90.00
_cell.angle_gamma   90.00
#
_symmetry.space_group_name_H-M   'P 1'
#
loop_
_entity.id
_entity.type
_entity.pdbx_description
1 polymer ?
#
loop_
_entity_poly.entity_id
_entity_poly.type
_entity_poly.pdbx_seq_one_letter_code
_entity_poly.pdbx_strand_id
1 'polypeptide(L)'
;MKLPSVLSTTAAALLLGNASAFSGQMAAGEYTLSAQLGYGQSITLTDYYTGSQYYAWLYGGFNACVNNKCTVHMRETTAPATYKFDALMWRTNDGCHNIDFQGALDAGHGYCCGSLPCDFTA
;
A
#
# COMPACT_ATOMS: atom_id res chain seq x y z
N MET A 1 -56.47 26.79 2.04
CA MET A 1 -55.42 26.69 1.00
C MET A 1 -55.03 25.24 0.82
N LYS A 2 -54.73 24.85 -0.42
CA LYS A 2 -54.43 23.49 -0.91
C LYS A 2 -53.09 22.96 -0.36
N LEU A 3 -53.05 21.70 0.04
CA LEU A 3 -51.87 20.80 -0.02
C LEU A 3 -51.79 20.22 -1.46
N PRO A 4 -50.65 19.74 -2.01
CA PRO A 4 -49.78 18.74 -1.35
C PRO A 4 -48.26 18.67 -1.74
N SER A 5 -47.54 17.87 -0.93
CA SER A 5 -46.46 16.92 -1.23
C SER A 5 -45.37 17.19 -2.29
N VAL A 6 -44.09 17.03 -1.89
CA VAL A 6 -43.13 16.20 -2.66
C VAL A 6 -42.18 15.43 -1.73
N LEU A 7 -42.13 14.11 -1.95
CA LEU A 7 -41.12 13.14 -1.50
C LEU A 7 -39.71 13.51 -2.02
N SER A 8 -38.66 13.02 -1.33
CA SER A 8 -37.51 12.25 -1.89
C SER A 8 -36.25 12.51 -1.04
N THR A 9 -35.88 11.60 -0.12
CA THR A 9 -34.92 10.49 -0.32
C THR A 9 -33.52 10.93 -0.78
N THR A 10 -32.55 10.87 0.12
CA THR A 10 -31.27 10.20 -0.13
C THR A 10 -30.65 9.76 1.20
N ALA A 11 -30.63 8.44 1.38
CA ALA A 11 -29.75 7.77 2.32
C ALA A 11 -28.29 8.04 1.92
N ALA A 12 -27.47 8.43 2.89
CA ALA A 12 -26.02 8.23 2.83
C ALA A 12 -25.65 7.15 3.85
N ALA A 13 -26.18 5.95 3.64
CA ALA A 13 -25.63 4.73 4.21
C ALA A 13 -24.90 4.01 3.07
N LEU A 14 -23.62 4.34 2.85
CA LEU A 14 -22.65 3.73 1.93
C LEU A 14 -21.29 4.33 2.34
N LEU A 15 -20.27 3.63 2.84
CA LEU A 15 -19.94 2.23 2.73
C LEU A 15 -19.39 1.66 4.06
N LEU A 16 -20.10 0.69 4.62
CA LEU A 16 -19.48 -0.41 5.33
C LEU A 16 -18.79 -1.28 4.27
N GLY A 17 -17.58 -0.87 3.93
CA GLY A 17 -16.61 -1.69 3.22
C GLY A 17 -15.30 -1.39 3.92
N ASN A 18 -15.11 -1.95 5.12
CA ASN A 18 -13.78 -2.04 5.69
C ASN A 18 -13.00 -2.92 4.69
N ALA A 19 -12.41 -2.31 3.65
CA ALA A 19 -11.27 -2.94 3.01
C ALA A 19 -10.33 -3.26 4.16
N SER A 20 -10.03 -4.54 4.37
CA SER A 20 -9.13 -4.92 5.47
C SER A 20 -7.85 -4.11 5.26
N ALA A 21 -7.63 -3.15 6.15
CA ALA A 21 -6.46 -2.31 6.09
C ALA A 21 -5.30 -3.18 6.53
N PHE A 22 -4.24 -3.23 5.72
CA PHE A 22 -3.05 -3.98 6.09
C PHE A 22 -2.49 -3.43 7.40
N SER A 23 -2.57 -4.22 8.47
CA SER A 23 -2.03 -3.86 9.78
C SER A 23 -0.54 -4.17 9.82
N GLY A 24 0.28 -3.18 9.49
CA GLY A 24 1.72 -3.39 9.45
C GLY A 24 2.53 -2.13 9.26
N GLN A 25 3.79 -2.32 8.88
CA GLN A 25 4.76 -1.26 8.66
C GLN A 25 5.39 -1.37 7.28
N MET A 26 5.63 -0.23 6.65
CA MET A 26 6.50 -0.11 5.48
C MET A 26 7.87 0.42 5.90
N ALA A 27 8.93 -0.18 5.39
CA ALA A 27 10.29 0.32 5.47
C ALA A 27 10.92 0.37 4.06
N ALA A 28 11.83 1.32 3.86
CA ALA A 28 12.66 1.37 2.66
C ALA A 28 14.12 1.52 3.03
N GLY A 29 15.00 0.85 2.28
CA GLY A 29 16.44 1.03 2.35
C GLY A 29 16.90 2.29 1.61
N GLU A 30 18.21 2.53 1.66
CA GLU A 30 18.84 3.58 0.88
C GLU A 30 18.61 3.40 -0.63
N TYR A 31 18.53 4.52 -1.35
CA TYR A 31 18.52 4.48 -2.81
C TYR A 31 19.91 4.12 -3.31
N THR A 32 20.04 2.94 -3.91
CA THR A 32 21.36 2.38 -4.26
C THR A 32 21.34 1.64 -5.60
N LEU A 33 22.53 1.39 -6.13
CA LEU A 33 22.76 0.59 -7.33
C LEU A 33 22.96 -0.87 -6.93
N SER A 34 22.00 -1.72 -7.29
CA SER A 34 22.17 -3.17 -7.26
C SER A 34 22.84 -3.64 -8.54
N ALA A 35 23.88 -4.47 -8.43
CA ALA A 35 24.57 -5.04 -9.58
C ALA A 35 23.65 -5.88 -10.50
N GLN A 36 22.56 -6.42 -9.94
CA GLN A 36 21.62 -7.29 -10.66
C GLN A 36 20.31 -6.59 -10.99
N LEU A 37 19.89 -5.61 -10.18
CA LEU A 37 18.57 -4.98 -10.27
C LEU A 37 18.65 -3.47 -10.62
N GLY A 38 19.83 -2.95 -10.94
CA GLY A 38 19.99 -1.53 -11.28
C GLY A 38 19.71 -0.59 -10.09
N TYR A 39 19.39 0.67 -10.38
CA TYR A 39 19.09 1.67 -9.35
C TYR A 39 17.69 1.48 -8.77
N GLY A 40 17.57 1.56 -7.44
CA GLY A 40 16.29 1.41 -6.75
C GLY A 40 16.41 1.43 -5.23
N GLN A 41 15.33 1.00 -4.57
CA GLN A 41 15.26 0.84 -3.11
C GLN A 41 14.74 -0.54 -2.76
N SER A 42 15.32 -1.16 -1.73
CA SER A 42 14.67 -2.31 -1.09
C SER A 42 13.47 -1.83 -0.30
N ILE A 43 12.32 -2.45 -0.49
CA ILE A 43 11.11 -2.21 0.29
C ILE A 43 10.84 -3.43 1.14
N THR A 44 10.54 -3.22 2.42
CA THR A 44 10.14 -4.26 3.35
C THR A 44 8.78 -3.92 3.95
N LEU A 45 7.88 -4.90 3.98
CA LEU A 45 6.63 -4.81 4.70
C LEU A 45 6.67 -5.79 5.86
N THR A 46 6.22 -5.35 7.03
CA THR A 46 6.04 -6.22 8.21
C THR A 46 4.56 -6.27 8.53
N ASP A 47 3.97 -7.46 8.46
CA ASP A 47 2.60 -7.72 8.91
C ASP A 47 2.61 -7.99 10.42
N TYR A 48 1.92 -7.15 11.18
CA TYR A 48 1.85 -7.27 12.64
C TYR A 48 0.91 -8.36 13.13
N TYR A 49 -0.05 -8.78 12.30
CA TYR A 49 -0.98 -9.84 12.66
C TYR A 49 -0.32 -11.22 12.53
N THR A 50 0.37 -11.46 11.43
CA THR A 50 0.99 -12.77 11.15
C THR A 50 2.46 -12.85 11.59
N GLY A 51 3.13 -11.70 11.73
CA GLY A 51 4.59 -11.63 11.88
C GLY A 51 5.35 -11.88 10.58
N SER A 52 4.66 -12.01 9.44
CA SER A 52 5.29 -12.19 8.14
C SER A 52 6.00 -10.92 7.67
N GLN A 53 7.13 -11.11 7.02
CA GLN A 53 7.88 -10.05 6.35
C GLN A 53 7.86 -10.28 4.85
N TYR A 54 7.68 -9.20 4.10
CA TYR A 54 7.69 -9.20 2.64
C TYR A 54 8.77 -8.27 2.13
N TYR A 55 9.38 -8.62 1.01
CA TYR A 55 10.46 -7.87 0.38
C TYR A 55 10.18 -7.66 -1.11
N ALA A 56 10.47 -6.46 -1.59
CA ALA A 56 10.60 -6.17 -3.02
C ALA A 56 11.77 -5.22 -3.30
N TRP A 57 12.15 -5.14 -4.57
CA TRP A 57 12.99 -4.07 -5.10
C TRP A 57 12.12 -3.11 -5.91
N LEU A 58 12.12 -1.83 -5.51
CA LEU A 58 11.43 -0.76 -6.22
C LEU A 58 12.42 -0.05 -7.15
N TYR A 59 12.36 -0.38 -8.44
CA TYR A 59 13.22 0.24 -9.46
C TYR A 59 12.99 1.75 -9.52
N GLY A 60 14.08 2.52 -9.49
CA GLY A 60 14.03 3.99 -9.41
C GLY A 60 13.57 4.55 -8.06
N GLY A 61 13.25 3.69 -7.07
CA GLY A 61 12.76 4.08 -5.76
C GLY A 61 11.43 4.85 -5.82
N PHE A 62 11.01 5.41 -4.69
CA PHE A 62 9.77 6.20 -4.66
C PHE A 62 9.80 7.45 -5.56
N ASN A 63 11.00 7.97 -5.87
CA ASN A 63 11.16 9.12 -6.75
C ASN A 63 10.73 8.83 -8.20
N ALA A 64 10.86 7.59 -8.67
CA ALA A 64 10.37 7.18 -9.98
C ALA A 64 8.86 6.90 -10.00
N CYS A 65 8.21 6.93 -8.83
CA CYS A 65 6.82 6.54 -8.63
C CYS A 65 6.00 7.69 -8.04
N VAL A 66 6.32 8.93 -8.41
CA VAL A 66 5.60 10.13 -7.96
C VAL A 66 4.44 10.48 -8.89
N ASN A 67 4.65 10.31 -10.21
CA ASN A 67 3.65 10.64 -11.23
C ASN A 67 2.92 9.40 -11.79
N ASN A 68 3.30 8.22 -11.32
CA ASN A 68 2.77 6.94 -11.78
C ASN A 68 2.87 5.92 -10.64
N LYS A 69 2.00 4.91 -10.69
CA LYS A 69 2.11 3.73 -9.85
C LYS A 69 3.15 2.78 -10.45
N CYS A 70 4.06 2.30 -9.63
CA CYS A 70 5.09 1.34 -10.02
C CYS A 70 4.71 -0.05 -9.54
N THR A 71 4.74 -1.03 -10.44
CA THR A 71 4.57 -2.43 -10.06
C THR A 71 5.80 -2.93 -9.30
N VAL A 72 5.55 -3.64 -8.20
CA VAL A 72 6.58 -4.35 -7.43
C VAL A 72 6.15 -5.80 -7.23
N HIS A 73 7.12 -6.70 -7.26
CA HIS A 73 6.92 -8.13 -7.02
C HIS A 73 7.40 -8.46 -5.61
N MET A 74 6.45 -8.57 -4.68
CA MET A 74 6.70 -8.89 -3.30
C MET A 74 6.90 -10.39 -3.11
N ARG A 75 7.87 -10.75 -2.28
CA ARG A 75 8.05 -12.12 -1.78
C ARG A 75 8.10 -12.11 -0.27
N GLU A 76 7.46 -13.09 0.34
CA GLU A 76 7.63 -13.37 1.75
C GLU A 76 9.08 -13.81 2.03
N THR A 77 9.62 -13.37 3.16
CA THR A 77 10.97 -13.72 3.62
C THR A 77 10.97 -14.42 4.97
N THR A 78 9.85 -14.38 5.70
CA THR A 78 9.65 -15.18 6.93
C THR A 78 9.50 -16.65 6.57
N ALA A 79 10.21 -17.54 7.28
CA ALA A 79 10.18 -18.98 7.01
C ALA A 79 8.91 -19.65 7.57
N PRO A 80 8.25 -20.55 6.81
CA PRO A 80 8.58 -20.98 5.45
C PRO A 80 8.11 -19.98 4.38
N ALA A 81 9.06 -19.38 3.65
CA ALA A 81 8.79 -18.34 2.66
C ALA A 81 8.15 -18.94 1.40
N THR A 82 6.82 -18.84 1.30
CA THR A 82 6.07 -19.46 0.19
C THR A 82 5.18 -18.47 -0.55
N TYR A 83 4.84 -17.34 0.07
CA TYR A 83 3.92 -16.38 -0.52
C TYR A 83 4.63 -15.33 -1.39
N LYS A 84 4.01 -14.99 -2.52
CA LYS A 84 4.43 -13.91 -3.43
C LYS A 84 3.20 -13.22 -3.98
N PHE A 85 3.31 -11.93 -4.22
CA PHE A 85 2.22 -11.14 -4.80
C PHE A 85 2.76 -9.90 -5.52
N ASP A 86 1.93 -9.37 -6.40
CA ASP A 86 2.19 -8.08 -7.04
C ASP A 86 1.52 -6.98 -6.24
N ALA A 87 2.17 -5.82 -6.19
CA ALA A 87 1.58 -4.62 -5.62
C ALA A 87 1.92 -3.40 -6.48
N LEU A 88 1.15 -2.33 -6.32
CA LEU A 88 1.43 -1.04 -6.92
C LEU A 88 1.88 -0.07 -5.84
N MET A 89 3.05 0.54 -6.00
CA MET A 89 3.59 1.52 -5.06
C MET A 89 3.74 2.90 -5.70
N TRP A 90 3.48 3.95 -4.93
CA TRP A 90 3.72 5.33 -5.34
C TRP A 90 3.94 6.23 -4.13
N ARG A 91 4.51 7.40 -4.36
CA ARG A 91 4.63 8.46 -3.36
C ARG A 91 3.88 9.70 -3.82
N THR A 92 2.99 10.20 -2.98
CA THR A 92 2.26 11.44 -3.25
C THR A 92 3.09 12.66 -2.86
N ASN A 93 2.75 13.83 -3.42
CA ASN A 93 3.50 15.08 -3.23
C ASN A 93 3.46 15.63 -1.79
N ASP A 94 2.47 15.20 -1.01
CA ASP A 94 2.37 15.44 0.44
C ASP A 94 3.32 14.55 1.26
N GLY A 95 4.08 13.67 0.60
CA GLY A 95 5.09 12.84 1.21
C GLY A 95 4.58 11.49 1.73
N CYS A 96 3.37 11.08 1.37
CA CYS A 96 2.83 9.77 1.75
C CYS A 96 3.25 8.65 0.78
N HIS A 97 3.69 7.53 1.35
CA HIS A 97 4.02 6.30 0.63
C HIS A 97 2.80 5.41 0.60
N ASN A 98 2.43 4.97 -0.58
CA ASN A 98 1.20 4.24 -0.83
C ASN A 98 1.52 2.87 -1.41
N ILE A 99 0.67 1.90 -1.09
CA ILE A 99 0.66 0.57 -1.67
C ILE A 99 -0.77 0.11 -1.94
N ASP A 100 -0.99 -0.47 -3.10
CA ASP A 100 -2.18 -1.23 -3.43
C ASP A 100 -1.77 -2.68 -3.60
N PHE A 101 -2.30 -3.57 -2.75
CA PHE A 101 -1.87 -4.97 -2.66
C PHE A 101 -2.45 -5.85 -3.77
N GLN A 102 -3.22 -5.28 -4.71
CA GLN A 102 -3.77 -5.98 -5.88
C GLN A 102 -4.53 -7.27 -5.51
N GLY A 103 -5.23 -7.26 -4.36
CA GLY A 103 -6.00 -8.40 -3.84
C GLY A 103 -5.19 -9.38 -2.99
N ALA A 104 -3.90 -9.13 -2.75
CA ALA A 104 -3.08 -9.89 -1.83
C ALA A 104 -3.35 -9.50 -0.37
N LEU A 105 -3.07 -10.42 0.55
CA LEU A 105 -3.18 -10.21 2.01
C LEU A 105 -4.58 -9.80 2.50
N ASP A 106 -5.61 -10.00 1.66
CA ASP A 106 -6.94 -9.40 1.82
C ASP A 106 -6.88 -7.87 2.00
N ALA A 107 -5.74 -7.28 1.69
CA ALA A 107 -5.47 -5.87 1.86
C ALA A 107 -5.89 -5.14 0.58
N GLY A 108 -6.66 -4.07 0.74
CA GLY A 108 -6.99 -3.20 -0.38
C GLY A 108 -5.82 -2.26 -0.67
N HIS A 109 -5.95 -1.05 -0.15
CA HIS A 109 -4.93 0.00 -0.21
C HIS A 109 -4.41 0.29 1.19
N GLY A 110 -3.13 0.59 1.31
CA GLY A 110 -2.50 1.08 2.52
C GLY A 110 -1.60 2.28 2.21
N TYR A 111 -1.46 3.18 3.18
CA TYR A 111 -0.50 4.28 3.08
C TYR A 111 0.10 4.62 4.45
N CYS A 112 1.26 5.28 4.43
CA CYS A 112 1.84 5.93 5.60
C CYS A 112 2.63 7.17 5.16
N CYS A 113 2.67 8.19 6.01
CA CYS A 113 3.23 9.49 5.65
C CYS A 113 4.49 9.83 6.43
N GLY A 114 5.39 10.58 5.78
CA GLY A 114 6.62 11.05 6.39
C GLY A 114 7.83 10.15 6.10
N SER A 115 8.71 10.04 7.09
CA SER A 115 9.92 9.22 7.00
C SER A 115 9.61 7.74 7.18
N LEU A 116 10.20 6.90 6.34
CA LEU A 116 10.21 5.46 6.53
C LEU A 116 11.29 5.06 7.55
N PRO A 117 11.07 4.02 8.38
CA PRO A 117 9.86 3.19 8.41
C PRO A 117 8.63 3.92 8.98
N CYS A 118 7.44 3.60 8.47
CA CYS A 118 6.18 4.11 8.97
C CYS A 118 5.08 3.04 8.99
N ASP A 119 4.20 3.13 9.99
CA ASP A 119 3.08 2.22 10.16
C ASP A 119 1.94 2.63 9.24
N PHE A 120 1.29 1.63 8.64
CA PHE A 120 0.14 1.85 7.77
C PHE A 120 -1.02 2.42 8.57
N THR A 121 -1.60 3.50 8.05
CA THR A 121 -2.84 4.05 8.59
C THR A 121 -4.02 3.28 8.02
N ALA A 122 -4.93 2.86 8.90
CA ALA A 122 -6.19 2.22 8.53
C ALA A 122 -7.23 3.21 8.00
#